data_AF-A0A1F2ZL06-F1
#
_entry.id   AF-A0A1F2ZL06-F1
#
_cell.length_a   1.000
_cell.length_b   1.000
_cell.length_c   1.000
_cell.angle_alpha   90.00
_cell.angle_beta   90.00
_cell.angle_gamma   90.00
#
_symmetry.space_group_name_H-M   'P 1'
#
loop_
_entity.id
_entity.type
_entity.pdbx_description
1 polymer ?
#
loop_
_entity_poly.entity_id
_entity_poly.type
_entity_poly.pdbx_seq_one_letter_code
_entity_poly.pdbx_strand_id
1 'polypeptide(L)'
;MADEISSLRIPVTYVPARNTIFLSYALAYGEVIGAFDIFIGVNAVDYSGYPDCRPEFIQTFEKLANLATAAGIEKKGQFKIHTPLIEMSKKEIIESGIKLGIDYSQTHSCYDPVIKNGEIIACKECDSCRLRLDGFNAANTSDPIKYA
;
A
#
# COMPACT_ATOMS: atom_id res chain seq x y z
N MET A 1 -7.61 -20.43 28.04
CA MET A 1 -7.55 -18.97 27.78
C MET A 1 -6.10 -18.49 27.80
N ALA A 2 -5.25 -19.08 26.94
CA ALA A 2 -3.86 -18.67 26.78
C ALA A 2 -3.36 -19.00 25.36
N ASP A 3 -4.23 -18.91 24.35
CA ASP A 3 -3.95 -19.34 22.96
C ASP A 3 -4.45 -18.33 21.90
N GLU A 4 -4.46 -17.03 22.20
CA GLU A 4 -4.85 -15.98 21.21
C GLU A 4 -3.81 -14.86 21.05
N ILE A 5 -2.58 -15.05 21.54
CA ILE A 5 -1.46 -14.13 21.30
C ILE A 5 -0.25 -14.93 20.82
N SER A 6 -0.37 -15.56 19.65
CA SER A 6 0.75 -16.20 18.98
C SER A 6 0.88 -15.68 17.55
N SER A 7 1.91 -14.85 17.35
CA SER A 7 2.55 -14.46 16.06
C SER A 7 2.23 -13.11 15.37
N LEU A 8 1.92 -12.04 16.12
CA LEU A 8 2.11 -10.67 15.59
C LEU A 8 3.60 -10.29 15.59
N ARG A 9 4.39 -10.90 14.71
CA ARG A 9 5.81 -10.53 14.52
C ARG A 9 5.88 -9.37 13.53
N ILE A 10 6.39 -8.23 13.98
CA ILE A 10 6.68 -7.09 13.10
C ILE A 10 7.73 -7.50 12.06
N PRO A 11 7.50 -7.32 10.75
CA PRO A 11 8.49 -7.69 9.73
C PRO A 11 9.80 -6.93 9.88
N VAL A 12 10.91 -7.52 9.45
CA VAL A 12 12.22 -6.85 9.41
C VAL A 12 12.25 -5.67 8.44
N THR A 13 11.31 -5.64 7.49
CA THR A 13 11.06 -4.54 6.56
C THR A 13 10.21 -3.41 7.17
N TYR A 14 9.92 -3.47 8.47
CA TYR A 14 9.19 -2.41 9.18
C TYR A 14 10.02 -1.16 9.35
N VAL A 15 9.46 -0.03 8.91
CA VAL A 15 10.01 1.30 9.17
C VAL A 15 9.06 2.01 10.14
N PRO A 16 9.51 2.39 11.35
CA PRO A 16 8.64 2.98 12.36
C PRO A 16 7.82 4.18 11.88
N ALA A 17 6.49 4.09 12.01
CA ALA A 17 5.53 5.17 11.74
C ALA A 17 5.66 5.82 10.34
N ARG A 18 6.19 5.10 9.36
CA ARG A 18 6.43 5.64 8.02
C ARG A 18 5.14 6.13 7.35
N ASN A 19 4.05 5.37 7.44
CA ASN A 19 2.79 5.80 6.83
C ASN A 19 2.17 7.00 7.56
N THR A 20 2.42 7.17 8.86
CA THR A 20 2.02 8.38 9.59
C THR A 20 2.70 9.62 9.00
N ILE A 21 3.99 9.55 8.70
CA ILE A 21 4.74 10.65 8.07
C ILE A 21 4.22 10.90 6.64
N PHE A 22 3.97 9.85 5.86
CA PHE A 22 3.45 10.01 4.51
C PHE A 22 2.05 10.65 4.49
N LEU A 23 1.16 10.20 5.36
CA LEU A 23 -0.18 10.76 5.47
C LEU A 23 -0.16 12.20 6.01
N SER A 24 0.73 12.54 6.94
CA SER A 24 0.84 13.93 7.43
C SER A 24 1.34 14.87 6.34
N TYR A 25 2.27 14.41 5.50
CA TYR A 25 2.72 15.17 4.35
C TYR A 25 1.61 15.34 3.30
N ALA A 26 0.93 14.25 2.95
CA ALA A 26 -0.19 14.27 2.00
C ALA A 26 -1.34 15.17 2.49
N LEU A 27 -1.63 15.17 3.79
CA LEU A 27 -2.60 16.04 4.43
C LEU A 27 -2.24 17.51 4.28
N ALA A 28 -1.02 17.89 4.67
CA ALA A 28 -0.56 19.27 4.59
C ALA A 28 -0.55 19.76 3.13
N TYR A 29 -0.07 18.93 2.20
CA TYR A 29 -0.06 19.27 0.78
C TYR A 29 -1.48 19.38 0.21
N GLY A 30 -2.35 18.43 0.55
CA GLY A 30 -3.76 18.43 0.14
C GLY A 30 -4.49 19.70 0.58
N GLU A 31 -4.27 20.15 1.82
CA GLU A 31 -4.84 21.40 2.31
C GLU A 31 -4.36 22.61 1.48
N VAL A 32 -3.07 22.69 1.17
CA VAL A 32 -2.50 23.79 0.36
C VAL A 32 -3.13 23.87 -1.03
N ILE A 33 -3.40 22.73 -1.66
CA ILE A 33 -3.94 22.68 -3.03
C ILE A 33 -5.47 22.55 -3.08
N GLY A 34 -6.15 22.47 -1.93
CA GLY A 34 -7.60 22.26 -1.85
C GLY A 34 -8.05 20.86 -2.28
N ALA A 35 -7.21 19.84 -2.10
CA ALA A 35 -7.54 18.44 -2.34
C ALA A 35 -7.87 17.73 -1.03
N PHE A 36 -9.09 17.20 -0.94
CA PHE A 36 -9.61 16.60 0.29
C PHE A 36 -9.71 15.07 0.23
N ASP A 37 -9.54 14.47 -0.94
CA ASP A 37 -9.49 13.03 -1.11
C ASP A 37 -8.04 12.56 -1.20
N ILE A 38 -7.60 11.78 -0.21
CA ILE A 38 -6.26 11.20 -0.13
C ILE A 38 -6.37 9.70 -0.39
N PHE A 39 -5.75 9.21 -1.46
CA PHE A 39 -5.70 7.79 -1.77
C PHE A 39 -4.38 7.17 -1.31
N ILE A 40 -4.44 6.06 -0.58
CA ILE A 40 -3.25 5.29 -0.19
C ILE A 40 -3.48 3.80 -0.42
N GLY A 41 -2.51 3.16 -1.09
CA GLY A 41 -2.56 1.75 -1.46
C GLY A 41 -2.13 0.78 -0.35
N VAL A 42 -2.48 1.04 0.91
CA VAL A 42 -2.22 0.07 1.99
C VAL A 42 -3.06 -1.20 1.78
N ASN A 43 -2.50 -2.33 2.19
CA ASN A 43 -3.14 -3.63 2.15
C ASN A 43 -2.99 -4.31 3.52
N ALA A 44 -4.09 -4.87 4.04
CA ALA A 44 -4.13 -5.48 5.37
C ALA A 44 -4.25 -7.01 5.35
N VAL A 45 -4.62 -7.60 4.20
CA VAL A 45 -4.92 -9.04 4.07
C VAL A 45 -3.67 -9.90 3.95
N ASP A 46 -2.73 -9.56 3.06
CA ASP A 46 -1.67 -10.49 2.63
C ASP A 46 -0.42 -10.44 3.51
N TYR A 47 -0.61 -10.24 4.82
CA TYR A 47 0.45 -10.12 5.83
C TYR A 47 1.18 -8.78 5.79
N SER A 48 0.93 -7.94 6.78
CA SER A 48 1.72 -6.74 6.99
C SER A 48 2.35 -6.74 8.38
N GLY A 49 1.60 -7.03 9.46
CA GLY A 49 2.12 -6.77 10.81
C GLY A 49 2.51 -5.30 11.02
N TYR A 50 2.27 -4.42 10.03
CA TYR A 50 2.53 -2.99 10.07
C TYR A 50 1.33 -2.35 10.77
N PRO A 51 1.50 -1.81 11.99
CA PRO A 51 0.40 -1.23 12.75
C PRO A 51 -0.24 -0.02 12.03
N ASP A 52 0.52 0.64 11.15
CA ASP A 52 0.17 1.82 10.35
C ASP A 52 -0.39 1.48 8.95
N CYS A 53 -0.81 0.24 8.72
CA CYS A 53 -1.56 -0.18 7.52
C CYS A 53 -3.00 -0.62 7.83
N ARG A 54 -3.40 -0.62 9.12
CA ARG A 54 -4.68 -1.20 9.55
C ARG A 54 -5.85 -0.25 9.36
N PRO A 55 -7.08 -0.76 9.16
CA PRO A 55 -8.28 0.07 9.04
C PRO A 55 -8.47 1.04 10.21
N GLU A 56 -8.18 0.63 11.44
CA GLU A 56 -8.34 1.48 12.64
C GLU A 56 -7.34 2.65 12.64
N PHE A 57 -6.12 2.42 12.14
CA PHE A 57 -5.13 3.48 11.97
C PHE A 57 -5.62 4.51 10.94
N ILE A 58 -6.10 4.05 9.78
CA ILE A 58 -6.61 4.91 8.71
C ILE A 58 -7.80 5.75 9.20
N GLN A 59 -8.78 5.12 9.86
CA GLN A 59 -9.94 5.82 10.42
C GLN A 59 -9.55 6.84 11.49
N THR A 60 -8.57 6.52 12.33
CA THR A 60 -8.07 7.44 13.36
C THR A 60 -7.33 8.62 12.71
N PHE A 61 -6.54 8.38 11.67
CA PHE A 61 -5.86 9.43 10.94
C PHE A 61 -6.85 10.36 10.22
N GLU A 62 -7.91 9.83 9.60
CA GLU A 62 -8.95 10.68 8.97
C GLU A 62 -9.63 11.61 9.99
N LYS A 63 -9.91 11.11 11.20
CA LYS A 63 -10.45 11.95 12.29
C LYS A 63 -9.46 13.04 12.67
N LEU A 64 -8.17 12.72 12.79
CA LEU A 64 -7.11 13.69 13.05
C LEU A 64 -7.04 14.75 11.94
N ALA A 65 -7.08 14.34 10.67
CA ALA A 65 -7.01 15.24 9.53
C ALA A 65 -8.13 16.30 9.56
N ASN A 66 -9.35 15.89 9.90
CA ASN A 66 -10.49 16.81 10.00
C ASN A 66 -10.50 17.64 11.29
N LEU A 67 -9.79 17.21 12.33
CA LEU A 67 -9.65 17.94 13.59
C LEU A 67 -8.52 18.99 13.56
N ALA A 68 -7.42 18.68 12.87
CA ALA A 68 -6.15 19.39 13.01
C ALA A 68 -5.84 20.36 11.86
N THR A 69 -6.76 20.55 10.89
CA THR A 69 -6.57 21.43 9.72
C THR A 69 -7.52 22.61 9.75
N ALA A 70 -7.10 23.74 9.19
CA ALA A 70 -7.96 24.92 9.05
C ALA A 70 -9.14 24.62 8.13
N ALA A 71 -8.90 23.87 7.04
CA ALA A 71 -9.95 23.44 6.14
C ALA A 71 -11.04 22.61 6.83
N GLY A 72 -10.66 21.72 7.76
CA GLY A 72 -11.60 20.93 8.56
C GLY A 72 -12.40 21.78 9.55
N ILE A 73 -11.74 22.68 10.29
CA ILE A 73 -12.41 23.54 11.29
C ILE A 73 -13.31 24.60 10.64
N GLU A 74 -12.84 25.24 9.57
CA GLU A 74 -13.58 26.29 8.86
C GLU A 74 -14.61 25.72 7.85
N LYS A 75 -14.71 24.38 7.75
CA LYS A 75 -15.61 23.67 6.82
C LYS A 75 -15.42 24.07 5.35
N LYS A 76 -14.19 24.34 4.95
CA LYS A 76 -13.81 24.59 3.55
C LYS A 76 -13.68 23.30 2.74
N GLY A 77 -13.48 22.17 3.43
CA GLY A 77 -13.49 20.83 2.87
C GLY A 77 -13.54 19.77 3.96
N GLN A 78 -13.73 18.52 3.57
CA GLN A 78 -13.74 17.38 4.49
C GLN A 78 -12.75 16.34 3.97
N PHE A 79 -11.69 16.10 4.74
CA PHE A 79 -10.69 15.09 4.36
C PHE A 79 -11.28 13.69 4.41
N LYS A 80 -10.99 12.91 3.36
CA LYS A 80 -11.35 11.51 3.20
C LYS A 80 -10.13 10.70 2.80
N ILE A 81 -9.87 9.61 3.51
CA ILE A 81 -8.74 8.72 3.22
C ILE A 81 -9.28 7.44 2.59
N HIS A 82 -8.97 7.28 1.31
CA HIS A 82 -9.40 6.16 0.50
C HIS A 82 -8.35 5.07 0.49
N THR A 83 -8.75 3.85 0.84
CA THR A 83 -7.88 2.67 0.88
C THR A 83 -8.45 1.54 0.02
N PRO A 84 -8.52 1.72 -1.31
CA PRO A 84 -9.26 0.82 -2.20
C PRO A 84 -8.73 -0.63 -2.21
N LEU A 85 -7.50 -0.85 -1.73
CA LEU A 85 -6.84 -2.15 -1.75
C LEU A 85 -6.78 -2.81 -0.36
N ILE A 86 -7.34 -2.20 0.69
CA ILE A 86 -7.07 -2.61 2.08
C ILE A 86 -7.56 -4.02 2.41
N GLU A 87 -8.69 -4.40 1.83
CA GLU A 87 -9.35 -5.71 2.00
C GLU A 87 -9.13 -6.66 0.80
N MET A 88 -8.39 -6.24 -0.23
CA MET A 88 -8.16 -7.08 -1.41
C MET A 88 -6.99 -8.04 -1.19
N SER A 89 -7.12 -9.29 -1.61
CA SER A 89 -5.98 -10.18 -1.82
C SER A 89 -5.12 -9.73 -2.99
N LYS A 90 -3.86 -10.19 -3.08
CA LYS A 90 -2.98 -9.94 -4.24
C LYS A 90 -3.64 -10.33 -5.55
N LYS A 91 -4.36 -11.45 -5.57
CA LYS A 91 -5.13 -11.89 -6.73
C LYS A 91 -6.13 -10.80 -7.16
N GLU A 92 -6.97 -10.34 -6.24
CA GLU A 92 -7.99 -9.33 -6.53
C GLU A 92 -7.38 -7.99 -6.96
N ILE A 93 -6.22 -7.62 -6.39
CA ILE A 93 -5.46 -6.45 -6.83
C ILE A 93 -5.00 -6.61 -8.29
N ILE A 94 -4.45 -7.78 -8.64
CA ILE A 94 -4.01 -8.08 -10.02
C ILE A 94 -5.20 -8.06 -10.99
N GLU A 95 -6.29 -8.76 -10.66
CA GLU A 95 -7.51 -8.81 -11.49
C GLU A 95 -8.13 -7.41 -11.66
N SER A 96 -8.14 -6.60 -10.60
CA SER A 96 -8.64 -5.23 -10.64
C SER A 96 -7.80 -4.35 -11.56
N GLY A 97 -6.47 -4.42 -11.49
CA GLY A 97 -5.60 -3.66 -12.39
C GLY A 97 -5.75 -4.10 -13.85
N ILE A 98 -5.86 -5.40 -14.12
CA ILE A 98 -6.12 -5.91 -15.48
C ILE A 98 -7.45 -5.35 -16.01
N LYS A 99 -8.52 -5.40 -15.19
CA LYS A 99 -9.84 -4.87 -15.56
C LYS A 99 -9.81 -3.37 -15.85
N LEU A 100 -8.98 -2.62 -15.12
CA LEU A 100 -8.77 -1.18 -15.34
C LEU A 100 -7.82 -0.87 -16.51
N GLY A 101 -7.24 -1.88 -17.16
CA GLY A 101 -6.30 -1.69 -18.27
C GLY A 101 -4.90 -1.24 -17.82
N ILE A 102 -4.51 -1.53 -16.58
CA ILE A 102 -3.17 -1.23 -16.07
C ILE A 102 -2.13 -2.08 -16.82
N ASP A 103 -1.12 -1.40 -17.37
CA ASP A 103 0.07 -2.04 -17.90
C ASP A 103 1.05 -2.37 -16.77
N TYR A 104 0.98 -3.62 -16.31
CA TYR A 104 1.86 -4.11 -15.23
C TYR A 104 3.34 -4.12 -15.60
N SER A 105 3.72 -4.01 -16.88
CA SER A 105 5.13 -3.95 -17.30
C SER A 105 5.84 -2.68 -16.83
N GLN A 106 5.08 -1.63 -16.54
CA GLN A 106 5.58 -0.34 -16.05
C GLN A 106 5.67 -0.26 -14.53
N THR A 107 5.28 -1.32 -13.82
CA THR A 107 5.26 -1.33 -12.35
C THR A 107 6.51 -1.96 -11.76
N HIS A 108 6.91 -1.52 -10.58
CA HIS A 108 8.05 -2.05 -9.86
C HIS A 108 7.66 -2.48 -8.45
N SER A 109 8.09 -3.68 -8.04
CA SER A 109 7.83 -4.21 -6.70
C SER A 109 9.08 -4.77 -6.02
N CYS A 110 10.09 -5.18 -6.79
CA CYS A 110 11.30 -5.82 -6.28
C CYS A 110 12.05 -4.93 -5.27
N TYR A 111 12.51 -5.51 -4.15
CA TYR A 111 13.31 -4.77 -3.17
C TYR A 111 14.78 -4.66 -3.52
N ASP A 112 15.30 -5.63 -4.28
CA ASP A 112 16.74 -5.72 -4.59
C ASP A 112 16.94 -6.10 -6.06
N PRO A 113 16.58 -5.22 -7.01
CA PRO A 113 16.68 -5.53 -8.44
C PRO A 113 18.14 -5.68 -8.89
N VAL A 114 18.37 -6.52 -9.90
CA VAL A 114 19.72 -6.80 -10.44
C VAL A 114 19.87 -6.24 -11.85
N ILE A 115 21.11 -5.95 -12.25
CA ILE A 115 21.43 -5.54 -13.62
C ILE A 115 21.90 -6.77 -14.41
N LYS A 116 21.20 -7.09 -15.50
CA LYS A 116 21.54 -8.18 -16.43
C LYS A 116 21.47 -7.67 -17.85
N ASN A 117 22.55 -7.83 -18.62
CA ASN A 117 22.64 -7.35 -20.01
C ASN A 117 22.30 -5.84 -20.17
N GLY A 118 22.64 -5.01 -19.18
CA GLY A 118 22.35 -3.58 -19.18
C GLY A 118 20.92 -3.19 -18.79
N GLU A 119 20.06 -4.15 -18.45
CA GLU A 119 18.69 -3.91 -17.99
C GLU A 119 18.53 -4.17 -16.49
N ILE A 120 17.68 -3.37 -15.83
CA ILE A 120 17.27 -3.60 -14.43
C ILE A 120 16.10 -4.59 -14.43
N ILE A 121 16.27 -5.72 -13.75
CA ILE A 121 15.25 -6.79 -13.67
C ILE A 121 14.97 -7.21 -12.23
N ALA A 122 13.78 -7.77 -11.98
CA ALA A 122 13.37 -8.18 -10.65
C ALA A 122 14.15 -9.43 -10.18
N CYS A 123 14.61 -9.46 -8.93
CA CYS A 123 15.48 -10.54 -8.43
C CYS A 123 14.79 -11.89 -8.25
N LYS A 124 13.45 -11.96 -8.34
CA LYS A 124 12.62 -13.16 -8.14
C LYS A 124 12.62 -13.74 -6.71
N GLU A 125 13.59 -13.38 -5.86
CA GLU A 125 13.80 -14.05 -4.57
C GLU A 125 13.30 -13.26 -3.35
N CYS A 126 13.21 -11.93 -3.42
CA CYS A 126 12.71 -11.13 -2.29
C CYS A 126 11.19 -11.36 -2.07
N ASP A 127 10.72 -11.12 -0.84
CA ASP A 127 9.32 -11.36 -0.46
C ASP A 127 8.33 -10.62 -1.38
N SER A 128 8.66 -9.40 -1.79
CA SER A 128 7.82 -8.62 -2.72
C SER A 128 7.71 -9.29 -4.10
N CYS A 129 8.79 -9.86 -4.63
CA CYS A 129 8.76 -10.61 -5.88
C CYS A 129 7.90 -11.88 -5.76
N ARG A 130 8.02 -12.61 -4.65
CA ARG A 130 7.24 -13.83 -4.39
C ARG A 130 5.74 -13.52 -4.31
N LEU A 131 5.36 -12.55 -3.47
CA LEU A 131 3.96 -12.12 -3.32
C LEU A 131 3.35 -11.64 -4.64
N ARG A 132 4.13 -10.93 -5.46
CA ARG A 132 3.70 -10.49 -6.78
C ARG A 132 3.46 -11.68 -7.71
N LEU A 133 4.43 -12.59 -7.84
CA LEU A 133 4.32 -13.78 -8.67
C LEU A 133 3.15 -14.66 -8.24
N ASP A 134 2.97 -14.85 -6.93
CA ASP A 134 1.85 -15.61 -6.37
C ASP A 134 0.50 -14.96 -6.71
N GLY A 135 0.42 -13.62 -6.67
CA GLY A 135 -0.76 -12.87 -7.10
C GLY A 135 -1.11 -13.09 -8.57
N PHE A 136 -0.12 -13.01 -9.46
CA PHE A 136 -0.32 -13.29 -10.90
C PHE A 136 -0.73 -14.74 -11.15
N ASN A 137 -0.05 -15.69 -10.49
CA ASN A 137 -0.37 -17.11 -10.58
C ASN A 137 -1.80 -17.39 -10.11
N ALA A 138 -2.23 -16.82 -8.97
CA ALA A 138 -3.57 -16.97 -8.44
C ALA A 138 -4.66 -16.32 -9.33
N ALA A 139 -4.30 -15.29 -10.09
CA ALA A 139 -5.14 -14.64 -11.09
C ALA A 139 -5.12 -15.36 -12.45
N ASN A 140 -4.46 -16.52 -12.56
CA ASN A 140 -4.29 -17.28 -13.82
C ASN A 140 -3.73 -16.43 -14.97
N THR A 141 -2.81 -15.51 -14.66
CA THR A 141 -2.15 -14.65 -15.63
C THR A 141 -0.63 -14.64 -15.42
N SER A 142 0.12 -14.23 -16.43
CA SER A 142 1.57 -14.09 -16.35
C SER A 142 1.97 -12.65 -16.08
N ASP A 143 2.93 -12.46 -15.18
CA ASP A 143 3.51 -11.15 -14.93
C ASP A 143 4.35 -10.68 -16.13
N PRO A 144 4.10 -9.49 -16.70
CA PRO A 144 4.83 -9.03 -17.89
C PRO A 144 6.25 -8.54 -17.61
N ILE A 145 6.69 -8.41 -16.34
CA ILE A 145 8.04 -7.92 -16.03
C ILE A 145 9.11 -9.01 -16.18
N LYS A 146 10.37 -8.59 -16.37
CA LYS A 146 11.53 -9.50 -16.44
C LYS A 146 12.04 -9.86 -15.05
N TYR A 147 12.45 -11.12 -14.90
CA TYR A 147 13.04 -11.68 -13.69
C TYR A 147 14.44 -12.24 -13.94
N ALA A 148 15.28 -12.26 -12.89
CA ALA A 148 16.66 -12.77 -12.91
C ALA A 148 16.78 -14.24 -13.34
#